data_AF-X0YTY2-F1
#
_entry.id   AF-X0YTY2-F1
#
_cell.length_a   1.000
_cell.length_b   1.000
_cell.length_c   1.000
_cell.angle_alpha   90.00
_cell.angle_beta   90.00
_cell.angle_gamma   90.00
#
_symmetry.space_group_name_H-M   'P 1'
#
loop_
_entity.id
_entity.type
_entity.pdbx_description
1 polymer ?
#
loop_
_entity_poly.entity_id
_entity_poly.type
_entity_poly.pdbx_seq_one_letter_code
_entity_poly.pdbx_strand_id
1 'polypeptide(L)'
;STINKNSTWLNVITDENAVCILYGDGCSINEPSPPAECDELVPENISTTNGIYHSKQITNLKDDFIYNITVDCEDDFGDRNIELLTFYVNSVEENCTIPTDDMIITQNTTFCPGTYNLHYAITIGADDVILDCNGALIKGAFLNGYGDEFTIKAYHRNNIKIKNCSISNTERGITFFNTSFSTISNNKIEKNNQGSIKIHYGNNNFIVDNFVNNPTSHAIETVHSHYNIIDNNKLMNSGYGIWIQD
;
A
#
# COMPACT_ATOMS: atom_id res chain seq x y z
N SER A 1 23.11 33.67 10.96
CA SER A 1 22.74 32.25 10.85
C SER A 1 22.73 31.79 9.40
N THR A 2 23.11 30.54 9.11
CA THR A 2 22.99 29.95 7.76
C THR A 2 22.12 28.69 7.86
N ILE A 3 21.02 28.62 7.10
CA ILE A 3 20.10 27.47 7.09
C ILE A 3 20.38 26.62 5.85
N ASN A 4 20.72 25.35 6.04
CA ASN A 4 20.96 24.39 4.95
C ASN A 4 19.87 23.31 4.92
N LYS A 5 19.20 23.16 3.77
CA LYS A 5 18.07 22.24 3.54
C LYS A 5 18.54 20.99 2.79
N ASN A 6 18.47 19.81 3.41
CA ASN A 6 18.77 18.54 2.75
C ASN A 6 17.65 17.48 2.87
N SER A 7 16.59 17.71 3.66
CA SER A 7 15.42 16.81 3.78
C SER A 7 14.31 17.49 4.63
N THR A 8 13.35 16.72 5.17
CA THR A 8 12.46 17.11 6.29
C THR A 8 13.18 17.48 7.59
N TRP A 9 14.52 17.43 7.63
CA TRP A 9 15.35 17.90 8.72
C TRP A 9 15.70 19.37 8.53
N LEU A 10 15.31 20.19 9.51
CA LEU A 10 15.71 21.58 9.64
C LEU A 10 16.99 21.65 10.47
N ASN A 11 18.01 22.35 9.97
CA ASN A 11 19.25 22.62 10.68
C ASN A 11 19.46 24.13 10.78
N VAL A 12 19.66 24.63 11.99
CA VAL A 12 19.85 26.05 12.30
C VAL A 12 21.17 26.21 13.04
N ILE A 13 21.97 27.19 12.60
CA ILE A 13 23.24 27.55 13.23
C ILE A 13 23.17 29.01 13.62
N THR A 14 23.33 29.30 14.90
CA THR A 14 23.48 30.65 15.45
C THR A 14 24.96 30.94 15.72
N ASP A 15 25.31 32.20 15.95
CA ASP A 15 26.64 32.64 16.35
C ASP A 15 26.82 32.69 17.88
N GLU A 16 25.73 32.53 18.63
CA GLU A 16 25.69 32.44 20.08
C GLU A 16 24.60 31.48 20.57
N ASN A 17 24.55 31.25 21.89
CA ASN A 17 23.52 30.39 22.47
C ASN A 17 22.15 31.07 22.34
N ALA A 18 21.22 30.40 21.68
CA ALA A 18 19.87 30.91 21.47
C ALA A 18 18.80 29.85 21.72
N VAL A 19 17.60 30.32 22.02
CA VAL A 19 16.38 29.52 22.00
C VAL A 19 15.69 29.76 20.67
N CYS A 20 15.59 28.72 19.85
CA CYS A 20 14.94 28.75 18.56
C CYS A 20 13.55 28.09 18.61
N ILE A 21 12.54 28.83 18.14
CA ILE A 21 11.16 28.37 18.00
C ILE A 21 10.81 28.38 16.51
N LEU A 22 10.23 27.27 16.04
CA LEU A 22 9.67 27.16 14.69
C LEU A 22 8.16 27.35 14.77
N TYR A 23 7.58 28.06 13.81
CA TYR A 23 6.14 28.11 13.55
C TYR A 23 5.92 28.23 12.04
N GLY A 24 4.73 27.85 11.55
CA GLY A 24 4.46 27.99 10.12
C GLY A 24 3.07 27.51 9.74
N ASP A 25 2.76 27.66 8.47
CA ASP A 25 1.55 27.15 7.84
C ASP A 25 1.90 26.48 6.51
N GLY A 26 1.00 25.63 6.03
CA GLY A 26 1.12 25.00 4.71
C GLY A 26 -0.20 24.96 3.97
N CYS A 27 -0.17 25.28 2.68
CA CYS A 27 -1.37 25.31 1.84
C CYS A 27 -1.25 24.31 0.69
N SER A 28 -2.35 23.63 0.36
CA SER A 28 -2.47 22.74 -0.81
C SER A 28 -2.24 23.50 -2.12
N ILE A 29 -1.52 22.89 -3.06
CA ILE A 29 -1.33 23.45 -4.41
C ILE A 29 -2.42 23.01 -5.41
N ASN A 30 -3.27 22.06 -5.05
CA ASN A 30 -4.19 21.36 -5.97
C ASN A 30 -5.66 21.83 -5.91
N GLU A 31 -6.01 22.79 -5.05
CA GLU A 31 -7.41 23.24 -4.84
C GLU A 31 -7.70 24.60 -5.51
N PRO A 32 -8.88 24.81 -6.15
CA PRO A 32 -9.36 26.14 -6.53
C PRO A 32 -10.15 26.79 -5.37
N SER A 33 -9.86 28.07 -5.08
CA SER A 33 -10.41 28.87 -3.94
C SER A 33 -11.96 28.90 -3.84
N PRO A 34 -12.59 29.15 -2.65
CA PRO A 34 -12.08 29.97 -1.52
C PRO A 34 -12.25 29.37 -0.09
N PRO A 35 -11.70 30.03 0.96
CA PRO A 35 -10.26 30.14 1.25
C PRO A 35 -9.65 28.77 1.58
N ALA A 36 -8.38 28.63 1.22
CA ALA A 36 -7.57 27.44 1.46
C ALA A 36 -7.61 27.01 2.93
N GLU A 37 -7.92 25.74 3.20
CA GLU A 37 -7.53 25.12 4.46
C GLU A 37 -6.01 24.98 4.44
N CYS A 38 -5.34 26.06 4.85
CA CYS A 38 -3.93 26.00 5.19
C CYS A 38 -3.82 25.40 6.58
N ASP A 39 -2.97 24.37 6.70
CA ASP A 39 -2.69 23.72 7.97
C ASP A 39 -1.64 24.53 8.72
N GLU A 40 -1.95 24.94 9.94
CA GLU A 40 -0.96 25.51 10.85
C GLU A 40 -0.09 24.40 11.45
N LEU A 41 1.23 24.60 11.37
CA LEU A 41 2.19 23.86 12.16
C LEU A 41 2.18 24.41 13.58
N VAL A 42 1.95 23.52 14.54
CA VAL A 42 2.04 23.86 15.96
C VAL A 42 3.44 24.38 16.26
N PRO A 43 3.58 25.52 16.96
CA PRO A 43 4.90 26.04 17.31
C PRO A 43 5.72 25.03 18.11
N GLU A 44 6.96 24.79 17.69
CA GLU A 44 7.86 23.82 18.33
C GLU A 44 9.19 24.47 18.72
N ASN A 45 9.65 24.19 19.95
CA ASN A 45 11.01 24.52 20.37
C ASN A 45 11.98 23.51 19.74
N ILE A 46 12.93 24.00 18.93
CA ILE A 46 13.93 23.17 18.25
C ILE A 46 15.32 23.24 18.92
N SER A 47 15.41 23.94 20.04
CA SER A 47 16.66 24.17 20.74
C SER A 47 17.21 22.89 21.36
N THR A 48 18.41 22.50 20.99
CA THR A 48 19.22 21.59 21.79
C THR A 48 19.92 22.40 22.89
N THR A 49 19.96 21.90 24.12
CA THR A 49 20.48 22.62 25.29
C THR A 49 21.92 23.14 25.10
N ASN A 50 22.15 24.42 25.42
CA ASN A 50 23.45 25.11 25.49
C ASN A 50 24.35 24.98 24.25
N GLY A 51 23.79 25.18 23.06
CA GLY A 51 24.57 25.11 21.83
C GLY A 51 24.14 26.13 20.77
N ILE A 52 25.03 26.31 19.81
CA ILE A 52 24.84 27.18 18.63
C ILE A 52 24.32 26.41 17.40
N TYR A 53 24.03 25.12 17.57
CA TYR A 53 23.56 24.22 16.51
C TYR A 53 22.24 23.62 16.97
N HIS A 54 21.19 23.73 16.16
CA HIS A 54 19.86 23.21 16.45
C HIS A 54 19.40 22.36 15.26
N SER A 55 18.78 21.21 15.53
CA SER A 55 18.31 20.32 14.47
C SER A 55 17.02 19.62 14.88
N LYS A 56 16.07 19.55 13.95
CA LYS A 56 14.78 18.93 14.19
C LYS A 56 14.20 18.37 12.90
N GLN A 57 13.64 17.17 12.96
CA GLN A 57 12.79 16.65 11.91
C GLN A 57 11.40 17.28 12.03
N ILE A 58 10.94 17.94 10.97
CA ILE A 58 9.58 18.46 10.86
C ILE A 58 8.67 17.29 10.49
N THR A 59 7.61 17.09 11.27
CA THR A 59 6.65 15.99 11.12
C THR A 59 5.26 16.54 10.78
N ASN A 60 4.30 15.66 10.50
CA ASN A 60 2.90 16.01 10.14
C ASN A 60 2.77 16.91 8.90
N LEU A 61 3.74 16.83 7.98
CA LEU A 61 3.67 17.50 6.69
C LEU A 61 2.71 16.75 5.76
N LYS A 62 1.90 17.49 5.00
CA LYS A 62 1.02 16.97 3.96
C LYS A 62 1.71 17.02 2.61
N ASP A 63 1.43 16.01 1.79
CA ASP A 63 1.84 15.94 0.40
C ASP A 63 1.09 16.99 -0.44
N ASP A 64 1.75 17.50 -1.48
CA ASP A 64 1.24 18.57 -2.35
C ASP A 64 0.95 19.88 -1.62
N PHE A 65 1.71 20.17 -0.57
CA PHE A 65 1.61 21.43 0.17
C PHE A 65 2.89 22.26 0.02
N ILE A 66 2.72 23.58 -0.06
CA ILE A 66 3.80 24.54 0.14
C ILE A 66 3.72 25.03 1.58
N TYR A 67 4.81 24.84 2.33
CA TYR A 67 4.95 25.31 3.69
C TYR A 67 5.80 26.58 3.75
N ASN A 68 5.34 27.54 4.55
CA ASN A 68 6.09 28.72 4.96
C ASN A 68 6.40 28.61 6.45
N ILE A 69 7.66 28.34 6.77
CA ILE A 69 8.12 28.18 8.15
C ILE A 69 8.96 29.38 8.54
N THR A 70 8.64 29.97 9.67
CA THR A 70 9.47 30.98 10.31
C THR A 70 10.23 30.34 11.47
N VAL A 71 11.52 30.62 11.53
CA VAL A 71 12.39 30.27 12.67
C VAL A 71 12.76 31.56 13.37
N ASP A 72 12.38 31.67 14.64
CA ASP A 72 12.71 32.80 15.53
C ASP A 72 13.67 32.30 16.61
N CYS A 73 14.90 32.84 16.60
CA CYS A 73 15.93 32.53 17.59
C CYS A 73 16.24 33.77 18.43
N GLU A 74 16.10 33.64 19.74
CA GLU A 74 16.36 34.71 20.72
C GLU A 74 17.46 34.24 21.69
N ASP A 75 18.45 35.10 21.92
CA ASP A 75 19.51 34.84 22.91
C ASP A 75 19.07 35.23 24.35
N ASP A 76 19.97 35.04 25.32
CA ASP A 76 19.70 35.38 26.73
C ASP A 76 19.66 36.91 26.99
N PHE A 77 20.08 37.74 26.02
CA PHE A 77 20.07 39.20 26.11
C PHE A 77 18.86 39.84 25.40
N GLY A 78 18.06 39.04 24.70
CA GLY A 78 16.85 39.47 23.98
C GLY A 78 17.09 39.86 22.52
N ASP A 79 18.27 39.56 21.97
CA ASP A 79 18.61 39.78 20.58
C ASP A 79 17.97 38.69 19.71
N ARG A 80 17.05 39.10 18.84
CA ARG A 80 16.22 38.21 18.02
C ARG A 80 16.65 38.17 16.57
N ASN A 81 16.74 36.96 16.02
CA ASN A 81 17.01 36.70 14.62
C ASN A 81 15.91 35.80 14.04
N ILE A 82 15.24 36.31 13.00
CA ILE A 82 14.08 35.64 12.37
C ILE A 82 14.41 35.34 10.91
N GLU A 83 14.15 34.11 10.47
CA GLU A 83 14.33 33.67 9.08
C GLU A 83 13.11 32.92 8.56
N LEU A 84 12.71 33.19 7.30
CA LEU A 84 11.61 32.53 6.62
C LEU A 84 12.14 31.47 5.63
N LEU A 85 11.65 30.25 5.76
CA LEU A 85 11.93 29.14 4.86
C LEU A 85 10.64 28.69 4.16
N THR A 86 10.65 28.72 2.83
CA THR A 86 9.58 28.12 2.02
C THR A 86 10.04 26.81 1.41
N PHE A 87 9.24 25.75 1.54
CA PHE A 87 9.48 24.50 0.83
C PHE A 87 8.20 23.81 0.39
N TYR A 88 8.31 23.11 -0.74
CA TYR A 88 7.27 22.22 -1.25
C TYR A 88 7.53 20.79 -0.78
N VAL A 89 6.46 20.14 -0.32
CA VAL A 89 6.41 18.71 -0.06
C VAL A 89 5.79 18.06 -1.30
N ASN A 90 6.63 17.46 -2.14
CA ASN A 90 6.13 16.68 -3.27
C ASN A 90 5.25 15.56 -2.73
N SER A 91 4.11 15.31 -3.37
CA SER A 91 3.48 14.01 -3.25
C SER A 91 4.50 12.94 -3.58
N VAL A 92 4.66 12.00 -2.67
CA VAL A 92 5.24 10.73 -3.08
C VAL A 92 4.16 10.13 -3.96
N GLU A 93 4.37 10.06 -5.27
CA GLU A 93 3.61 9.12 -6.09
C GLU A 93 3.90 7.73 -5.52
N GLU A 94 3.10 7.28 -4.56
CA GLU A 94 2.82 5.86 -4.47
C GLU A 94 2.18 5.54 -5.83
N ASN A 95 3.00 5.07 -6.77
CA ASN A 95 2.56 4.53 -8.05
C ASN A 95 1.81 3.24 -7.76
N CYS A 96 0.61 3.41 -7.20
CA CYS A 96 -0.26 2.37 -6.74
C CYS A 96 -1.66 2.65 -7.27
N THR A 97 -2.39 1.58 -7.54
CA THR A 97 -3.73 1.60 -8.10
C THR A 97 -4.71 1.22 -7.00
N ILE A 98 -5.77 2.01 -6.82
CA ILE A 98 -6.84 1.67 -5.90
C ILE A 98 -7.69 0.55 -6.53
N PRO A 99 -7.84 -0.62 -5.91
CA PRO A 99 -8.70 -1.69 -6.43
C PRO A 99 -10.16 -1.24 -6.52
N THR A 100 -10.83 -1.56 -7.63
CA THR A 100 -12.26 -1.29 -7.82
C THR A 100 -13.00 -2.53 -8.32
N ASP A 101 -14.32 -2.50 -8.20
CA ASP A 101 -15.21 -3.50 -8.79
C ASP A 101 -14.95 -3.65 -10.30
N ASP A 102 -14.98 -4.88 -10.79
CA ASP A 102 -14.77 -5.28 -12.20
C ASP A 102 -13.43 -4.81 -12.81
N MET A 103 -12.46 -4.43 -11.99
CA MET A 103 -11.17 -3.94 -12.46
C MET A 103 -10.46 -4.98 -13.34
N ILE A 104 -10.00 -4.56 -14.52
CA ILE A 104 -9.25 -5.40 -15.46
C ILE A 104 -7.77 -4.95 -15.48
N ILE A 105 -6.90 -5.83 -15.01
CA ILE A 105 -5.45 -5.59 -14.97
C ILE A 105 -4.82 -6.04 -16.29
N THR A 106 -4.31 -5.09 -17.08
CA THR A 106 -3.70 -5.36 -18.40
C THR A 106 -2.20 -5.08 -18.46
N GLN A 107 -1.63 -4.55 -17.38
CA GLN A 107 -0.23 -4.25 -17.23
C GLN A 107 0.20 -4.47 -15.78
N ASN A 108 1.50 -4.49 -15.52
CA ASN A 108 2.04 -4.58 -14.16
C ASN A 108 1.39 -3.52 -13.27
N THR A 109 0.77 -3.97 -12.18
CA THR A 109 -0.01 -3.12 -11.29
C THR A 109 0.37 -3.42 -9.85
N THR A 110 0.66 -2.35 -9.13
CA THR A 110 0.81 -2.37 -7.66
C THR A 110 -0.45 -1.78 -7.07
N PHE A 111 -1.09 -2.44 -6.11
CA PHE A 111 -2.21 -1.83 -5.40
C PHE A 111 -1.76 -0.94 -4.26
N CYS A 112 -2.59 0.05 -3.94
CA CYS A 112 -2.38 0.85 -2.74
C CYS A 112 -2.68 -0.01 -1.50
N PRO A 113 -1.87 0.08 -0.44
CA PRO A 113 -2.22 -0.55 0.84
C PRO A 113 -3.54 0.02 1.36
N GLY A 114 -4.41 -0.85 1.87
CA GLY A 114 -5.73 -0.42 2.33
C GLY A 114 -6.68 -1.57 2.50
N THR A 115 -7.93 -1.28 2.88
CA THR A 115 -9.02 -2.26 2.91
C THR A 115 -10.07 -1.84 1.89
N TYR A 116 -10.36 -2.75 0.94
CA TYR A 116 -11.27 -2.51 -0.17
C TYR A 116 -12.38 -3.55 -0.13
N ASN A 117 -13.64 -3.08 -0.07
CA ASN A 117 -14.81 -3.96 -0.14
C ASN A 117 -15.28 -4.00 -1.59
N LEU A 118 -15.09 -5.15 -2.24
CA LEU A 118 -15.43 -5.37 -3.64
C LEU A 118 -16.59 -6.35 -3.76
N HIS A 119 -17.56 -6.01 -4.59
CA HIS A 119 -18.72 -6.84 -4.95
C HIS A 119 -18.41 -7.74 -6.15
N TYR A 120 -17.49 -7.31 -7.01
CA TYR A 120 -17.12 -8.00 -8.25
C TYR A 120 -15.62 -8.32 -8.31
N ALA A 121 -15.26 -9.31 -9.12
CA ALA A 121 -13.90 -9.82 -9.20
C ALA A 121 -12.94 -8.86 -9.92
N ILE A 122 -11.68 -8.87 -9.50
CA ILE A 122 -10.58 -8.31 -10.27
C ILE A 122 -10.15 -9.34 -11.31
N THR A 123 -10.09 -8.95 -12.58
CA THR A 123 -9.72 -9.83 -13.68
C THR A 123 -8.32 -9.50 -14.20
N ILE A 124 -7.43 -10.49 -14.28
CA ILE A 124 -6.17 -10.34 -15.02
C ILE A 124 -6.47 -10.48 -16.51
N GLY A 125 -6.39 -9.35 -17.21
CA GLY A 125 -6.82 -9.19 -18.59
C GLY A 125 -5.75 -9.48 -19.63
N ALA A 126 -4.46 -9.56 -19.27
CA ALA A 126 -3.36 -9.77 -20.20
C ALA A 126 -2.33 -10.80 -19.68
N ASP A 127 -1.53 -11.34 -20.61
CA ASP A 127 -0.35 -12.16 -20.32
C ASP A 127 0.81 -11.30 -19.83
N ASP A 128 1.83 -11.91 -19.23
CA ASP A 128 3.06 -11.22 -18.79
C ASP A 128 2.83 -10.09 -17.77
N VAL A 129 1.81 -10.25 -16.93
CA VAL A 129 1.38 -9.25 -15.93
C VAL A 129 1.72 -9.66 -14.51
N ILE A 130 2.19 -8.70 -13.73
CA ILE A 130 2.34 -8.79 -12.28
C ILE A 130 1.25 -7.97 -11.60
N LEU A 131 0.45 -8.61 -10.75
CA LEU A 131 -0.35 -7.95 -9.74
C LEU A 131 0.35 -8.09 -8.38
N ASP A 132 0.89 -6.98 -7.87
CA ASP A 132 1.39 -6.88 -6.50
C ASP A 132 0.36 -6.13 -5.66
N CYS A 133 -0.34 -6.83 -4.77
CA CYS A 133 -1.33 -6.16 -3.94
C CYS A 133 -0.69 -5.27 -2.87
N ASN A 134 0.63 -5.33 -2.65
CA ASN A 134 1.35 -4.49 -1.69
C ASN A 134 0.71 -4.48 -0.28
N GLY A 135 0.18 -5.62 0.16
CA GLY A 135 -0.50 -5.73 1.46
C GLY A 135 -1.96 -5.26 1.47
N ALA A 136 -2.54 -4.87 0.34
CA ALA A 136 -3.96 -4.56 0.22
C ALA A 136 -4.83 -5.71 0.71
N LEU A 137 -5.84 -5.37 1.53
CA LEU A 137 -6.89 -6.26 1.99
C LEU A 137 -8.13 -6.11 1.12
N ILE A 138 -8.40 -7.12 0.31
CA ILE A 138 -9.59 -7.21 -0.52
C ILE A 138 -10.63 -8.05 0.22
N LYS A 139 -11.78 -7.44 0.51
CA LYS A 139 -12.92 -8.09 1.17
C LYS A 139 -14.06 -8.27 0.18
N GLY A 140 -14.57 -9.49 0.10
CA GLY A 140 -15.80 -9.74 -0.65
C GLY A 140 -16.99 -9.07 0.07
N ALA A 141 -17.73 -8.27 -0.67
CA ALA A 141 -18.99 -7.68 -0.27
C ALA A 141 -20.13 -8.39 -1.01
N PHE A 142 -20.80 -9.32 -0.35
CA PHE A 142 -21.91 -10.06 -0.95
C PHE A 142 -23.17 -9.18 -0.97
N LEU A 143 -23.61 -8.73 -2.15
CA LEU A 143 -24.92 -8.07 -2.30
C LEU A 143 -26.02 -9.12 -2.42
N ASN A 144 -26.77 -9.38 -1.34
CA ASN A 144 -27.99 -10.21 -1.40
C ASN A 144 -27.82 -11.60 -2.05
N GLY A 145 -26.62 -12.20 -1.95
CA GLY A 145 -26.31 -13.49 -2.59
C GLY A 145 -25.94 -13.41 -4.08
N TYR A 146 -25.81 -12.20 -4.64
CA TYR A 146 -25.28 -11.92 -5.97
C TYR A 146 -23.97 -11.13 -5.84
N GLY A 147 -22.86 -11.84 -6.00
CA GLY A 147 -21.52 -11.29 -6.21
C GLY A 147 -20.77 -12.30 -7.07
N ASP A 148 -19.72 -11.86 -7.76
CA ASP A 148 -18.87 -12.82 -8.48
C ASP A 148 -18.32 -13.85 -7.48
N GLU A 149 -18.33 -15.13 -7.86
CA GLU A 149 -17.84 -16.23 -7.01
C GLU A 149 -16.32 -16.14 -6.72
N PHE A 150 -15.62 -15.09 -7.17
CA PHE A 150 -14.16 -14.95 -7.19
C PHE A 150 -13.69 -13.55 -6.74
N THR A 151 -12.51 -13.48 -6.13
CA THR A 151 -11.87 -12.19 -5.81
C THR A 151 -10.90 -11.75 -6.90
N ILE A 152 -9.98 -12.63 -7.30
CA ILE A 152 -9.01 -12.37 -8.35
C ILE A 152 -9.01 -13.56 -9.31
N LYS A 153 -9.24 -13.30 -10.60
CA LYS A 153 -9.39 -14.35 -11.62
C LYS A 153 -8.56 -14.08 -12.87
N ALA A 154 -8.05 -15.15 -13.49
CA ALA A 154 -7.40 -15.11 -14.79
C ALA A 154 -7.89 -16.28 -15.67
N TYR A 155 -8.34 -15.96 -16.89
CA TYR A 155 -8.87 -16.93 -17.86
C TYR A 155 -8.05 -16.92 -19.13
N HIS A 156 -7.54 -18.08 -19.56
CA HIS A 156 -6.78 -18.21 -20.81
C HIS A 156 -5.58 -17.26 -20.85
N ARG A 157 -4.73 -17.31 -19.81
CA ARG A 157 -3.56 -16.43 -19.70
C ARG A 157 -2.28 -17.18 -19.44
N ASN A 158 -1.15 -16.53 -19.65
CA ASN A 158 0.17 -17.07 -19.39
C ASN A 158 1.07 -16.07 -18.66
N ASN A 159 2.01 -16.61 -17.88
CA ASN A 159 3.07 -15.83 -17.23
C ASN A 159 2.54 -14.68 -16.35
N ILE A 160 1.49 -14.95 -15.57
CA ILE A 160 0.95 -14.01 -14.58
C ILE A 160 1.63 -14.23 -13.23
N LYS A 161 1.83 -13.16 -12.46
CA LYS A 161 2.21 -13.25 -11.04
C LYS A 161 1.21 -12.51 -10.18
N ILE A 162 0.61 -13.17 -9.20
CA ILE A 162 -0.24 -12.54 -8.18
C ILE A 162 0.43 -12.71 -6.82
N LYS A 163 0.78 -11.59 -6.16
CA LYS A 163 1.51 -11.62 -4.90
C LYS A 163 1.08 -10.58 -3.87
N ASN A 164 1.41 -10.86 -2.62
CA ASN A 164 1.25 -9.96 -1.47
C ASN A 164 -0.19 -9.51 -1.22
N CYS A 165 -1.18 -10.30 -1.65
CA CYS A 165 -2.60 -9.99 -1.47
C CYS A 165 -3.11 -10.55 -0.15
N SER A 166 -3.90 -9.75 0.57
CA SER A 166 -4.71 -10.22 1.68
C SER A 166 -6.16 -10.30 1.20
N ILE A 167 -6.76 -11.49 1.20
CA ILE A 167 -8.11 -11.73 0.66
C ILE A 167 -8.96 -12.35 1.75
N SER A 168 -10.16 -11.83 1.95
CA SER A 168 -11.08 -12.44 2.93
C SER A 168 -12.55 -12.25 2.61
N ASN A 169 -13.39 -13.11 3.21
CA ASN A 169 -14.84 -13.02 3.11
C ASN A 169 -15.34 -13.12 1.66
N THR A 170 -14.78 -14.05 0.90
CA THR A 170 -15.10 -14.24 -0.53
C THR A 170 -15.53 -15.67 -0.78
N GLU A 171 -16.28 -15.92 -1.85
CA GLU A 171 -16.63 -17.30 -2.18
C GLU A 171 -15.39 -18.10 -2.61
N ARG A 172 -14.59 -17.53 -3.51
CA ARG A 172 -13.26 -18.02 -3.88
C ARG A 172 -12.22 -16.90 -3.85
N GLY A 173 -11.00 -17.26 -3.45
CA GLY A 173 -9.88 -16.32 -3.38
C GLY A 173 -9.30 -16.02 -4.77
N ILE A 174 -8.26 -16.75 -5.13
CA ILE A 174 -7.55 -16.60 -6.42
C ILE A 174 -7.86 -17.79 -7.32
N THR A 175 -8.31 -17.55 -8.55
CA THR A 175 -8.64 -18.61 -9.50
C THR A 175 -7.97 -18.42 -10.87
N PHE A 176 -7.30 -19.47 -11.31
CA PHE A 176 -6.74 -19.61 -12.66
C PHE A 176 -7.53 -20.66 -13.44
N PHE A 177 -8.04 -20.29 -14.61
CA PHE A 177 -8.75 -21.18 -15.52
C PHE A 177 -8.07 -21.16 -16.89
N ASN A 178 -7.61 -22.32 -17.35
CA ASN A 178 -6.78 -22.46 -18.54
C ASN A 178 -5.61 -21.45 -18.55
N THR A 179 -4.99 -21.27 -17.39
CA THR A 179 -3.89 -20.31 -17.17
C THR A 179 -2.64 -21.06 -16.76
N SER A 180 -1.53 -20.81 -17.46
CA SER A 180 -0.30 -21.61 -17.35
C SER A 180 0.94 -20.75 -17.09
N PHE A 181 2.04 -21.37 -16.69
CA PHE A 181 3.34 -20.71 -16.46
C PHE A 181 3.27 -19.53 -15.48
N SER A 182 2.32 -19.56 -14.55
CA SER A 182 1.98 -18.44 -13.67
C SER A 182 2.35 -18.73 -12.22
N THR A 183 2.39 -17.69 -11.38
CA THR A 183 2.77 -17.80 -9.97
C THR A 183 1.75 -17.12 -9.06
N ILE A 184 1.33 -17.82 -8.01
CA ILE A 184 0.55 -17.29 -6.89
C ILE A 184 1.43 -17.39 -5.65
N SER A 185 1.89 -16.26 -5.12
CA SER A 185 2.89 -16.26 -4.05
C SER A 185 2.67 -15.25 -2.94
N ASN A 186 3.01 -15.60 -1.69
CA ASN A 186 2.96 -14.67 -0.55
C ASN A 186 1.58 -14.04 -0.33
N ASN A 187 0.50 -14.78 -0.64
CA ASN A 187 -0.86 -14.30 -0.40
C ASN A 187 -1.40 -14.83 0.93
N LYS A 188 -2.18 -14.01 1.61
CA LYS A 188 -2.91 -14.35 2.83
C LYS A 188 -4.39 -14.46 2.50
N ILE A 189 -4.97 -15.65 2.56
CA ILE A 189 -6.35 -15.90 2.15
C ILE A 189 -7.12 -16.52 3.32
N GLU A 190 -8.16 -15.83 3.80
CA GLU A 190 -8.90 -16.23 5.01
C GLU A 190 -10.42 -16.19 4.84
N LYS A 191 -11.14 -17.13 5.48
CA LYS A 191 -12.62 -17.12 5.58
C LYS A 191 -13.31 -17.13 4.22
N ASN A 192 -12.99 -18.12 3.39
CA ASN A 192 -13.59 -18.30 2.06
C ASN A 192 -14.45 -19.58 1.95
N ASN A 193 -15.50 -19.54 1.12
CA ASN A 193 -16.61 -20.50 1.16
C ASN A 193 -16.59 -21.69 0.18
N GLN A 194 -15.75 -21.74 -0.86
CA GLN A 194 -15.70 -22.90 -1.77
C GLN A 194 -14.29 -23.30 -2.21
N GLY A 195 -13.31 -22.41 -2.16
CA GLY A 195 -11.93 -22.73 -2.49
C GLY A 195 -11.05 -21.50 -2.44
N SER A 196 -9.88 -21.56 -1.81
CA SER A 196 -9.06 -20.35 -1.64
C SER A 196 -8.11 -20.08 -2.80
N ILE A 197 -7.39 -21.10 -3.27
CA ILE A 197 -6.56 -21.02 -4.48
C ILE A 197 -6.96 -22.17 -5.41
N LYS A 198 -7.37 -21.85 -6.64
CA LYS A 198 -7.82 -22.85 -7.61
C LYS A 198 -7.11 -22.71 -8.95
N ILE A 199 -6.63 -23.83 -9.50
CA ILE A 199 -6.13 -23.95 -10.86
C ILE A 199 -6.94 -25.02 -11.60
N HIS A 200 -7.58 -24.65 -12.70
CA HIS A 200 -8.36 -25.56 -13.55
C HIS A 200 -7.84 -25.51 -14.98
N TYR A 201 -7.52 -26.66 -15.57
CA TYR A 201 -6.91 -26.76 -16.90
C TYR A 201 -5.60 -25.96 -17.07
N GLY A 202 -4.88 -25.67 -15.98
CA GLY A 202 -3.67 -24.84 -15.97
C GLY A 202 -2.42 -25.67 -15.71
N ASN A 203 -1.36 -25.45 -16.50
CA ASN A 203 -0.15 -26.25 -16.40
C ASN A 203 1.07 -25.40 -16.02
N ASN A 204 2.07 -26.03 -15.41
CA ASN A 204 3.37 -25.38 -15.10
C ASN A 204 3.25 -24.15 -14.19
N ASN A 205 2.30 -24.13 -13.25
CA ASN A 205 2.13 -23.03 -12.30
C ASN A 205 2.82 -23.30 -10.97
N PHE A 206 3.10 -22.21 -10.24
CA PHE A 206 3.71 -22.22 -8.92
C PHE A 206 2.73 -21.63 -7.90
N ILE A 207 2.41 -22.38 -6.85
CA ILE A 207 1.66 -21.90 -5.69
C ILE A 207 2.62 -21.98 -4.51
N VAL A 208 3.20 -20.84 -4.11
CA VAL A 208 4.33 -20.80 -3.16
C VAL A 208 4.15 -19.81 -2.02
N ASP A 209 4.57 -20.16 -0.81
CA ASP A 209 4.59 -19.22 0.33
C ASP A 209 3.23 -18.59 0.68
N ASN A 210 2.11 -19.24 0.35
CA ASN A 210 0.78 -18.70 0.68
C ASN A 210 0.32 -19.18 2.06
N PHE A 211 -0.39 -18.31 2.76
CA PHE A 211 -1.12 -18.63 3.97
C PHE A 211 -2.61 -18.74 3.67
N VAL A 212 -3.19 -19.92 3.88
CA VAL A 212 -4.63 -20.16 3.66
C VAL A 212 -5.26 -20.67 4.94
N ASN A 213 -6.32 -20.00 5.41
CA ASN A 213 -6.96 -20.30 6.69
C ASN A 213 -8.49 -20.27 6.61
N ASN A 214 -9.14 -21.29 7.16
CA ASN A 214 -10.60 -21.46 7.15
C ASN A 214 -11.24 -21.44 5.75
N PRO A 215 -10.76 -22.19 4.75
CA PRO A 215 -11.61 -22.53 3.61
C PRO A 215 -12.60 -23.61 4.04
N THR A 216 -13.88 -23.41 3.78
CA THR A 216 -14.94 -24.42 4.08
C THR A 216 -14.77 -25.72 3.28
N SER A 217 -14.09 -25.68 2.12
CA SER A 217 -13.82 -26.82 1.24
C SER A 217 -12.30 -27.00 1.06
N HIS A 218 -11.75 -26.65 -0.10
CA HIS A 218 -10.34 -26.88 -0.43
C HIS A 218 -9.47 -25.63 -0.18
N ALA A 219 -8.32 -25.77 0.48
CA ALA A 219 -7.38 -24.65 0.62
C ALA A 219 -6.69 -24.37 -0.71
N ILE A 220 -6.11 -25.41 -1.32
CA ILE A 220 -5.54 -25.38 -2.67
C ILE A 220 -6.16 -26.51 -3.48
N GLU A 221 -6.66 -26.19 -4.66
CA GLU A 221 -7.26 -27.15 -5.59
C GLU A 221 -6.63 -27.04 -6.98
N THR A 222 -6.17 -28.15 -7.54
CA THR A 222 -5.71 -28.25 -8.93
C THR A 222 -6.47 -29.35 -9.65
N VAL A 223 -7.18 -29.01 -10.73
CA VAL A 223 -8.05 -29.94 -11.47
C VAL A 223 -7.68 -29.95 -12.95
N HIS A 224 -7.53 -31.14 -13.54
CA HIS A 224 -7.11 -31.34 -14.93
C HIS A 224 -5.86 -30.51 -15.29
N SER A 225 -4.91 -30.44 -14.35
CA SER A 225 -3.84 -29.43 -14.32
C SER A 225 -2.49 -30.09 -14.01
N HIS A 226 -1.54 -30.03 -14.94
CA HIS A 226 -0.31 -30.83 -14.89
C HIS A 226 0.93 -29.99 -14.60
N TYR A 227 1.96 -30.63 -14.04
CA TYR A 227 3.28 -30.03 -13.81
C TYR A 227 3.25 -28.77 -12.92
N ASN A 228 2.27 -28.67 -12.02
CA ASN A 228 2.18 -27.57 -11.06
C ASN A 228 3.02 -27.88 -9.81
N ILE A 229 3.60 -26.86 -9.20
CA ILE A 229 4.40 -26.96 -7.98
C ILE A 229 3.67 -26.23 -6.86
N ILE A 230 3.43 -26.95 -5.76
CA ILE A 230 2.84 -26.42 -4.52
C ILE A 230 3.91 -26.54 -3.44
N ASP A 231 4.51 -25.42 -3.04
CA ASP A 231 5.66 -25.41 -2.13
C ASP A 231 5.53 -24.38 -1.00
N ASN A 232 6.00 -24.73 0.20
CA ASN A 232 6.02 -23.86 1.38
C ASN A 232 4.70 -23.11 1.72
N ASN A 233 3.54 -23.70 1.45
CA ASN A 233 2.25 -23.11 1.80
C ASN A 233 1.82 -23.53 3.21
N LYS A 234 1.32 -22.58 4.00
CA LYS A 234 0.76 -22.83 5.34
C LYS A 234 -0.76 -22.88 5.27
N LEU A 235 -1.32 -24.08 5.41
CA LEU A 235 -2.76 -24.35 5.26
C LEU A 235 -3.35 -24.72 6.63
N MET A 236 -4.41 -24.03 7.04
CA MET A 236 -5.04 -24.23 8.35
C MET A 236 -6.56 -24.29 8.24
N ASN A 237 -7.19 -25.12 9.08
CA ASN A 237 -8.64 -25.18 9.27
C ASN A 237 -9.44 -25.36 7.96
N SER A 238 -8.92 -26.16 7.04
CA SER A 238 -9.55 -26.47 5.75
C SER A 238 -10.29 -27.81 5.79
N GLY A 239 -11.37 -27.94 5.01
CA GLY A 239 -11.99 -29.26 4.76
C GLY A 239 -10.98 -30.25 4.15
N TYR A 240 -10.33 -29.82 3.06
CA TYR A 240 -9.13 -30.47 2.52
C TYR A 240 -8.02 -29.43 2.35
N GLY A 241 -6.79 -29.77 2.76
CA GLY A 241 -5.64 -28.89 2.58
C GLY A 241 -5.31 -28.71 1.10
N ILE A 242 -4.90 -29.79 0.45
CA ILE A 242 -4.56 -29.81 -0.98
C ILE A 242 -5.39 -30.91 -1.65
N TRP A 243 -6.10 -30.55 -2.73
CA TRP A 243 -6.83 -31.46 -3.59
C TRP A 243 -6.26 -31.42 -5.01
N ILE A 244 -5.84 -32.57 -5.53
CA ILE A 244 -5.30 -32.73 -6.88
C ILE A 244 -6.17 -33.76 -7.60
N GLN A 245 -6.71 -33.37 -8.76
CA GLN A 245 -7.53 -34.22 -9.61
C GLN A 245 -7.06 -34.12 -11.05
N ASP A 246 -6.87 -35.28 -11.68
CA ASP A 246 -6.55 -35.42 -13.11
C ASP A 246 -7.79 -35.54 -13.99
#